data_AF-A0A1H0A309-F1
#
_entry.id   AF-A0A1H0A309-F1
#
_cell.length_a   1.000
_cell.length_b   1.000
_cell.length_c   1.000
_cell.angle_alpha   90.00
_cell.angle_beta   90.00
_cell.angle_gamma   90.00
#
_symmetry.space_group_name_H-M   'P 1'
#
loop_
_entity.id
_entity.type
_entity.pdbx_description
1 polymer ?
#
loop_
_entity_poly.entity_id
_entity_poly.type
_entity_poly.pdbx_seq_one_letter_code
_entity_poly.pdbx_strand_id
1 'polypeptide(L)'
;MKGGFAVKLAYINALPEEDQLHEFIQIYTEECITSGSLALVNWNNLNSNYVISVYDENTLVGIGCIAEEQSIHVRPTYEHREIKTMVNKLLQAESKFGLVHGQS
;
A
#
# COMPACT_ATOMS: atom_id res chain seq x y z
N MET A 1 11.94 27.66 17.11
CA MET A 1 10.94 27.37 16.06
C MET A 1 10.87 25.86 15.89
N LYS A 2 9.79 25.20 16.31
CA LYS A 2 9.57 23.76 16.09
C LYS A 2 8.41 23.61 15.11
N GLY A 3 8.70 23.82 13.83
CA GLY A 3 7.82 23.38 12.75
C GLY A 3 8.14 21.93 12.45
N GLY A 4 7.54 21.01 13.20
CA GLY A 4 7.56 19.61 12.79
C GLY A 4 6.72 19.52 11.53
N PHE A 5 7.35 19.36 10.36
CA PHE A 5 6.64 19.04 9.14
C PHE A 5 5.96 17.70 9.36
N ALA A 6 4.65 17.72 9.60
CA ALA A 6 3.83 16.53 9.58
C ALA A 6 3.83 16.04 8.13
N VAL A 7 4.68 15.04 7.88
CA VAL A 7 4.84 14.42 6.58
C VAL A 7 3.48 13.85 6.14
N LYS A 8 2.88 14.43 5.09
CA LYS A 8 1.53 14.13 4.63
C LYS A 8 1.57 12.97 3.63
N LEU A 9 0.96 11.86 4.00
CA LEU A 9 0.81 10.71 3.11
C LEU A 9 -0.32 10.95 2.10
N ALA A 10 -0.11 10.55 0.86
CA ALA A 10 -1.12 10.51 -0.18
C ALA A 10 -1.57 9.06 -0.41
N TYR A 11 -2.88 8.85 -0.57
CA TYR A 11 -3.49 7.55 -0.83
C TYR A 11 -4.19 7.63 -2.19
N ILE A 12 -3.82 6.77 -3.13
CA ILE A 12 -4.28 6.82 -4.52
C ILE A 12 -4.91 5.46 -4.86
N ASN A 13 -6.14 5.47 -5.37
CA ASN A 13 -6.84 4.27 -5.83
C ASN A 13 -6.41 3.90 -7.26
N ALA A 14 -5.13 3.58 -7.41
CA ALA A 14 -4.53 3.15 -8.67
C ALA A 14 -3.28 2.34 -8.41
N LEU A 15 -2.91 1.50 -9.38
CA LEU A 15 -1.58 0.90 -9.42
C LEU A 15 -0.53 2.01 -9.57
N PRO A 16 0.62 1.87 -8.90
CA PRO A 16 1.74 2.77 -9.12
C PRO A 16 2.34 2.57 -10.51
N GLU A 17 3.15 3.51 -10.98
CA GLU A 17 3.95 3.30 -12.20
C GLU A 17 4.92 2.12 -12.00
N GLU A 18 5.26 1.44 -13.09
CA GLU A 18 6.11 0.23 -13.05
C GLU A 18 7.44 0.50 -12.35
N ASP A 19 8.14 1.58 -12.71
CA ASP A 19 9.42 1.96 -12.10
C ASP A 19 9.29 2.18 -10.58
N GLN A 20 8.20 2.82 -10.12
CA GLN A 20 7.93 3.05 -8.71
C GLN A 20 7.62 1.75 -7.95
N LEU A 21 6.92 0.83 -8.60
CA LEU A 21 6.63 -0.49 -8.03
C LEU A 21 7.91 -1.30 -7.88
N HIS A 22 8.77 -1.32 -8.90
CA HIS A 22 10.04 -2.02 -8.87
C HIS A 22 10.96 -1.48 -7.78
N GLU A 23 11.09 -0.16 -7.68
CA GLU A 23 11.86 0.50 -6.62
C GLU A 23 11.30 0.14 -5.23
N PHE A 24 9.99 0.21 -5.05
CA PHE A 24 9.35 -0.17 -3.79
C PHE A 24 9.61 -1.63 -3.41
N ILE A 25 9.46 -2.57 -4.35
CA ILE A 25 9.69 -4.00 -4.09
C ILE A 25 11.12 -4.23 -3.62
N GLN A 26 12.09 -3.59 -4.28
CA GLN A 26 13.50 -3.70 -3.90
C GLN A 26 13.72 -3.18 -2.47
N ILE A 27 13.33 -1.93 -2.19
CA ILE A 27 13.55 -1.30 -0.89
C ILE A 27 12.79 -2.04 0.21
N TYR A 28 11.53 -2.42 -0.03
CA TYR A 28 10.72 -3.20 0.91
C TYR A 28 11.42 -4.52 1.26
N THR A 29 11.93 -5.24 0.26
CA THR A 29 12.62 -6.52 0.47
C THR A 29 13.89 -6.33 1.29
N GLU A 30 14.70 -5.31 0.99
CA GLU A 30 15.91 -4.98 1.74
C GLU A 30 15.59 -4.60 3.20
N GLU A 31 14.57 -3.79 3.43
CA GLU A 31 14.12 -3.40 4.78
C GLU A 31 13.57 -4.60 5.56
N CYS A 32 12.80 -5.48 4.90
CA CYS A 32 12.29 -6.72 5.48
C CYS A 32 13.43 -7.66 5.91
N ILE A 33 14.43 -7.88 5.05
CA ILE A 33 15.62 -8.67 5.41
C ILE A 33 16.35 -8.06 6.60
N THR A 34 16.56 -6.74 6.59
CA THR A 34 17.27 -6.02 7.66
C THR A 34 16.53 -6.09 9.00
N SER A 35 15.20 -6.06 8.97
CA SER A 35 14.35 -6.19 10.15
C SER A 35 14.11 -7.64 10.61
N GLY A 36 14.70 -8.62 9.91
CA GLY A 36 14.53 -10.05 10.22
C GLY A 36 13.19 -10.63 9.78
N SER A 37 12.43 -9.92 8.95
CA SER A 37 11.16 -10.38 8.39
C SER A 37 11.39 -10.96 6.99
N LEU A 38 11.30 -12.28 6.84
CA LEU A 38 11.33 -12.93 5.52
C LEU A 38 9.90 -12.99 4.97
N ALA A 39 9.37 -11.85 4.53
CA ALA A 39 8.10 -11.82 3.82
C ALA A 39 8.33 -12.26 2.35
N LEU A 40 8.05 -13.53 2.04
CA LEU A 40 7.91 -13.98 0.66
C LEU A 40 6.60 -13.41 0.10
N VAL A 41 6.69 -12.28 -0.59
CA VAL A 41 5.55 -11.62 -1.21
C VAL A 41 5.47 -12.01 -2.69
N ASN A 42 4.32 -12.55 -3.11
CA ASN A 42 4.03 -12.76 -4.52
C ASN A 42 3.41 -11.50 -5.13
N TRP A 43 4.25 -10.63 -5.68
CA TRP A 43 3.84 -9.36 -6.28
C TRP A 43 2.97 -9.51 -7.54
N ASN A 44 2.91 -10.70 -8.14
CA ASN A 44 2.03 -10.95 -9.29
C ASN A 44 0.54 -10.88 -8.91
N ASN A 45 0.21 -10.98 -7.63
CA ASN A 45 -1.17 -10.91 -7.12
C ASN A 45 -1.71 -9.47 -7.01
N LEU A 46 -0.90 -8.45 -7.35
CA LEU A 46 -1.33 -7.04 -7.35
C LEU A 46 -2.30 -6.70 -8.50
N ASN A 47 -2.55 -7.63 -9.43
CA ASN A 47 -3.42 -7.42 -10.59
C ASN A 47 -4.92 -7.50 -10.23
N SER A 48 -5.33 -6.69 -9.25
CA SER A 48 -6.69 -6.58 -8.73
C SER A 48 -7.36 -5.31 -9.23
N ASN A 49 -8.70 -5.33 -9.31
CA ASN A 49 -9.54 -4.16 -9.59
C ASN A 49 -9.50 -3.09 -8.48
N TYR A 50 -9.00 -3.41 -7.28
CA TYR A 50 -8.94 -2.50 -6.14
C TYR A 50 -7.53 -2.46 -5.56
N VAL A 51 -6.81 -1.38 -5.85
CA VAL A 51 -5.44 -1.15 -5.39
C VAL A 51 -5.34 0.24 -4.78
N ILE A 52 -4.78 0.31 -3.58
CA ILE A 52 -4.43 1.57 -2.91
C ILE A 52 -2.91 1.68 -2.85
N SER A 53 -2.37 2.66 -3.56
CA SER A 53 -0.97 3.06 -3.48
C SER A 53 -0.80 4.19 -2.48
N VAL A 54 0.22 4.10 -1.62
CA VAL A 54 0.49 5.08 -0.57
C VAL A 54 1.83 5.74 -0.81
N TYR A 55 1.81 7.05 -0.94
CA TYR A 55 2.99 7.84 -1.21
C TYR A 55 3.34 8.73 -0.03
N ASP A 56 4.64 8.80 0.24
CA ASP A 56 5.23 9.88 1.00
C ASP A 56 5.94 10.81 0.01
N GLU A 57 5.38 12.01 -0.18
CA GLU A 57 5.71 12.91 -1.28
C GLU A 57 5.58 12.22 -2.65
N ASN A 58 6.69 11.81 -3.26
CA ASN A 58 6.74 11.13 -4.55
C ASN A 58 7.29 9.69 -4.44
N THR A 59 7.50 9.21 -3.21
CA THR A 59 8.05 7.88 -2.93
C THR A 59 6.92 6.93 -2.57
N LEU A 60 6.83 5.78 -3.25
CA LEU A 60 5.89 4.73 -2.86
C LEU A 60 6.36 4.08 -1.54
N VAL A 61 5.51 4.11 -0.53
CA VAL A 61 5.82 3.60 0.82
C VAL A 61 4.91 2.48 1.28
N GLY A 62 3.81 2.26 0.58
CA GLY A 62 2.95 1.12 0.79
C GLY A 62 2.01 0.88 -0.38
N ILE A 63 1.54 -0.35 -0.49
CA ILE A 63 0.57 -0.79 -1.47
C ILE A 63 -0.35 -1.81 -0.82
N GLY A 64 -1.64 -1.74 -1.12
CA GLY A 64 -2.59 -2.78 -0.73
C GLY A 64 -3.59 -3.06 -1.83
N CYS A 65 -4.08 -4.28 -1.90
CA CYS A 65 -5.04 -4.72 -2.89
C CYS A 65 -6.03 -5.76 -2.36
N ILE A 66 -7.18 -5.90 -3.03
CA ILE A 66 -8.13 -7.00 -2.81
C ILE A 66 -8.21 -7.84 -4.09
N ALA A 67 -7.41 -8.89 -4.21
CA ALA A 67 -7.55 -9.88 -5.28
C ALA A 67 -8.45 -11.04 -4.77
N GLU A 68 -7.88 -12.23 -4.61
CA GLU A 68 -8.53 -13.35 -3.91
C GLU A 68 -8.53 -13.15 -2.39
N GLU A 69 -7.43 -12.59 -1.88
CA GLU A 69 -7.25 -12.20 -0.48
C GLU A 69 -6.78 -10.75 -0.42
N GLN A 70 -7.09 -10.09 0.70
CA GLN A 70 -6.59 -8.75 0.96
C GLN A 70 -5.12 -8.82 1.34
N SER A 71 -4.26 -8.15 0.55
CA SER A 71 -2.84 -8.02 0.85
C SER A 71 -2.47 -6.56 1.07
N ILE A 72 -1.69 -6.26 2.11
CA ILE A 72 -1.22 -4.91 2.40
C ILE A 72 0.26 -4.98 2.78
N HIS A 73 1.09 -4.30 1.99
CA HIS A 73 2.52 -4.18 2.21
C HIS A 73 2.88 -2.73 2.46
N VAL A 74 3.58 -2.47 3.55
CA VAL A 74 4.08 -1.15 3.93
C VAL A 74 5.54 -1.32 4.29
N ARG A 75 6.39 -0.42 3.82
CA ARG A 75 7.81 -0.39 4.18
C ARG A 75 7.98 -0.47 5.70
N PRO A 76 8.81 -1.38 6.24
CA PRO A 76 9.08 -1.50 7.67
C PRO A 76 9.37 -0.16 8.38
N THR A 77 10.12 0.73 7.71
CA THR A 77 10.42 2.09 8.21
C THR A 77 9.18 2.97 8.46
N TYR A 78 8.02 2.62 7.90
CA TYR A 78 6.75 3.33 7.99
C TYR A 78 5.70 2.62 8.86
N GLU A 79 6.00 1.48 9.48
CA GLU A 79 5.00 0.68 10.21
C GLU A 79 4.31 1.40 11.37
N HIS A 80 4.96 2.40 11.97
CA HIS A 80 4.40 3.18 13.09
C HIS A 80 3.33 4.20 12.68
N ARG A 81 3.08 4.40 11.38
CA ARG A 81 2.21 5.48 10.87
C ARG A 81 0.76 5.06 10.58
N GLU A 82 0.29 3.95 11.14
CA GLU A 82 -1.07 3.42 10.95
C GLU A 82 -1.50 3.22 9.48
N ILE A 83 -0.54 3.18 8.54
CA ILE A 83 -0.80 3.09 7.10
C ILE A 83 -1.61 1.85 6.76
N LYS A 84 -1.24 0.71 7.34
CA LYS A 84 -1.95 -0.57 7.17
C LYS A 84 -3.43 -0.44 7.53
N THR A 85 -3.74 0.23 8.64
CA THR A 85 -5.12 0.47 9.10
C THR A 85 -5.89 1.35 8.12
N MET A 86 -5.28 2.42 7.61
CA MET A 86 -5.94 3.31 6.66
C MET A 86 -6.19 2.62 5.31
N VAL A 87 -5.19 1.92 4.77
CA VAL A 87 -5.32 1.15 3.52
C VAL A 87 -6.43 0.11 3.64
N ASN A 88 -6.50 -0.61 4.77
CA ASN A 88 -7.57 -1.57 5.02
C ASN A 88 -8.98 -0.91 4.98
N LYS A 89 -9.15 0.25 5.63
CA LYS A 89 -10.42 0.99 5.60
C LYS A 89 -10.81 1.42 4.18
N LEU A 90 -9.85 1.91 3.41
CA LEU A 90 -10.08 2.34 2.03
C LEU A 90 -10.47 1.16 1.14
N LEU A 91 -9.72 0.06 1.19
CA LEU A 91 -10.01 -1.16 0.44
C LEU A 91 -11.41 -1.73 0.79
N GLN A 92 -11.79 -1.74 2.06
CA GLN A 92 -13.13 -2.15 2.48
C GLN A 92 -14.23 -1.22 1.99
N ALA A 93 -13.98 0.10 1.92
CA ALA A 93 -14.94 1.03 1.37
C ALA A 93 -15.18 0.74 -0.11
N GLU A 94 -14.11 0.62 -0.91
CA GLU A 94 -14.18 0.31 -2.34
C GLU A 94 -14.92 -1.02 -2.61
N SER A 95 -14.60 -2.07 -1.84
CA SER A 95 -15.28 -3.37 -1.94
C SER A 95 -16.78 -3.28 -1.63
N LYS A 96 -17.17 -2.53 -0.59
CA LYS A 96 -18.58 -2.33 -0.23
C LYS A 96 -19.33 -1.53 -1.29
N PHE A 97 -18.73 -0.50 -1.88
CA PHE A 97 -19.36 0.29 -2.93
C PHE A 97 -19.48 -0.46 -4.26
N GLY A 98 -18.55 -1.37 -4.58
CA GLY A 98 -18.64 -2.27 -5.73
C GLY A 98 -19.81 -3.26 -5.65
N LEU A 99 -20.15 -3.70 -4.43
CA LEU A 99 -21.29 -4.61 -4.18
C LEU A 99 -22.66 -3.94 -4.35
N VAL A 100 -22.76 -2.62 -4.13
CA VAL A 100 -24.02 -1.87 -4.21
C VAL A 100 -24.38 -1.49 -5.65
N HIS A 101 -23.39 -1.35 -6.54
CA HIS A 101 -23.62 -1.03 -7.96
C HIS A 101 -23.75 -2.26 -8.89
N GLY A 102 -23.51 -3.48 -8.37
CA GLY A 102 -23.72 -4.73 -9.11
C GLY A 102 -25.17 -5.26 -9.08
N GLN A 103 -26.08 -4.55 -8.41
CA GLN A 103 -27.51 -4.83 -8.40
C GLN A 103 -28.27 -3.64 -9.01
N SER A 104 -28.33 -3.56 -10.33
CA SER A 104 -29.32 -2.78 -11.06
C SER A 104 -29.67 -3.48 -12.36
#